data_AF-A0A958FTS5-F1
#
_entry.id   AF-A0A958FTS5-F1
#
_cell.length_a   1.000
_cell.length_b   1.000
_cell.length_c   1.000
_cell.angle_alpha   90.00
_cell.angle_beta   90.00
_cell.angle_gamma   90.00
#
_symmetry.space_group_name_H-M   'P 1'
#
loop_
_entity.id
_entity.type
_entity.pdbx_description
1 polymer ?
#
loop_
_entity_poly.entity_id
_entity_poly.type
_entity_poly.pdbx_seq_one_letter_code
_entity_poly.pdbx_strand_id
1 'polypeptide(L)'
;MLAFKAYKLGLRRISQARRYILIVYLLNLAIAMALGLVLSADIQDSLGNSLAAERLRNGFDDLWFQGFSGEAQGISKTFHPAVTGIGAIFEGLDAIVTGNFGRLQGTLGIALIYGALWIYLSAGFIGMFYNGSFDGIFGQHFFAEAGRYFMRFLMLTGIAVLLYWLILGALLPVLNDFVANRHRDTILEPLVFRDTVIKYSVIWLLILLINHVFDYAKILVVAHDVRKKDIWRVPLYAVYFMVKHPINIFTLFLM
;
A
#
# COMPACT_ATOMS: atom_id res chain seq x y z
N MET A 1 -24.39 10.93 -18.04
CA MET A 1 -24.39 12.40 -17.77
C MET A 1 -24.11 12.75 -16.30
N LEU A 2 -24.59 11.97 -15.32
CA LEU A 2 -24.30 12.18 -13.88
C LEU A 2 -22.82 11.92 -13.51
N ALA A 3 -22.21 10.82 -14.00
CA ALA A 3 -20.82 10.46 -13.69
C ALA A 3 -19.82 11.55 -14.12
N PHE A 4 -19.95 12.09 -15.33
CA PHE A 4 -19.07 13.14 -15.83
C PHE A 4 -19.20 14.46 -15.03
N LYS A 5 -20.41 14.81 -14.56
CA LYS A 5 -20.59 15.95 -13.67
C LYS A 5 -19.93 15.72 -12.31
N ALA A 6 -20.05 14.52 -11.75
CA ALA A 6 -19.40 14.14 -10.50
C ALA A 6 -17.87 14.17 -10.63
N TYR A 7 -17.33 13.66 -11.73
CA TYR A 7 -15.90 13.70 -12.05
C TYR A 7 -15.37 15.13 -12.14
N LYS A 8 -16.02 16.01 -12.92
CA LYS A 8 -15.67 17.44 -13.01
C LYS A 8 -15.74 18.15 -11.66
N LEU A 9 -16.75 17.84 -10.85
CA LEU A 9 -16.86 18.38 -9.50
C LEU A 9 -15.70 17.92 -8.62
N GLY A 10 -15.32 16.64 -8.72
CA GLY A 10 -14.14 16.07 -8.04
C GLY A 10 -12.86 16.82 -8.41
N LEU A 11 -12.60 17.01 -9.71
CA LEU A 11 -11.45 17.78 -10.19
C LEU A 11 -11.44 19.22 -9.66
N ARG A 12 -12.60 19.88 -9.60
CA ARG A 12 -12.71 21.23 -9.02
C ARG A 12 -12.40 21.23 -7.53
N ARG A 13 -12.83 20.22 -6.77
CA ARG A 13 -12.52 20.10 -5.34
C ARG A 13 -11.02 19.82 -5.12
N ILE A 14 -10.39 19.03 -5.98
CA ILE A 14 -8.93 18.78 -5.94
C ILE A 14 -8.16 20.10 -6.12
N SER A 15 -8.59 20.97 -7.05
CA SER A 15 -7.91 22.26 -7.25
C SER A 15 -8.05 23.21 -6.05
N GLN A 16 -9.12 23.09 -5.27
CA GLN A 16 -9.30 23.82 -4.01
C GLN A 16 -8.44 23.23 -2.88
N ALA A 17 -8.14 21.93 -2.92
CA ALA A 17 -7.32 21.23 -1.93
C ALA A 17 -5.79 21.30 -2.16
N ARG A 18 -5.30 22.07 -3.15
CA ARG A 18 -3.88 22.10 -3.56
C ARG A 18 -2.88 22.27 -2.41
N ARG A 19 -3.19 23.14 -1.45
CA ARG A 19 -2.32 23.39 -0.28
C ARG A 19 -2.16 22.14 0.59
N TYR A 20 -3.24 21.40 0.83
CA TYR A 20 -3.22 20.15 1.60
C TYR A 20 -2.43 19.06 0.88
N ILE A 21 -2.61 18.95 -0.44
CA ILE A 21 -1.87 18.00 -1.27
C ILE A 21 -0.37 18.31 -1.23
N LEU A 22 0.02 19.58 -1.39
CA LEU A 22 1.41 20.00 -1.32
C LEU A 22 2.05 19.67 0.04
N ILE A 23 1.34 19.91 1.13
CA ILE A 23 1.87 19.65 2.48
C ILE A 23 2.02 18.16 2.74
N VAL A 24 1.05 17.33 2.34
CA VAL A 24 1.18 15.87 2.43
C VAL A 24 2.30 15.35 1.54
N TYR A 25 2.50 15.94 0.36
CA TYR A 25 3.64 15.61 -0.50
C TYR A 25 4.97 15.96 0.18
N LEU A 26 5.10 17.17 0.75
CA LEU A 26 6.30 17.59 1.48
C LEU A 26 6.55 16.73 2.72
N LEU A 27 5.51 16.29 3.41
CA LEU A 27 5.61 15.35 4.53
C LEU A 27 6.16 14.00 4.08
N ASN A 28 5.65 13.46 2.97
CA ASN A 28 6.17 12.21 2.38
C ASN A 28 7.63 12.37 1.95
N LEU A 29 7.97 13.49 1.31
CA LEU A 29 9.34 13.80 0.93
C LEU A 29 10.25 13.89 2.16
N ALA A 30 9.81 14.55 3.23
CA ALA A 30 10.57 14.66 4.47
C ALA A 30 10.82 13.28 5.13
N ILE A 31 9.80 12.42 5.18
CA ILE A 31 9.94 11.05 5.69
C ILE A 31 10.91 10.25 4.82
N ALA A 32 10.76 10.31 3.49
CA ALA A 32 11.63 9.60 2.56
C ALA A 32 13.09 10.09 2.66
N MET A 33 13.30 11.41 2.78
CA MET A 33 14.64 11.98 2.99
C MET A 33 15.23 11.53 4.32
N ALA A 34 14.47 11.54 5.42
CA ALA A 34 14.96 11.09 6.72
C ALA A 34 15.42 9.63 6.68
N LEU A 35 14.62 8.74 6.09
CA LEU A 35 14.98 7.33 5.92
C LEU A 35 16.19 7.16 4.99
N GLY A 36 16.24 7.93 3.90
CA GLY A 36 17.36 7.92 2.95
C GLY A 36 18.66 8.42 3.56
N LEU A 37 18.62 9.41 4.44
CA LEU A 37 19.80 9.91 5.15
C LEU A 37 20.34 8.88 6.15
N VAL A 38 19.48 8.17 6.88
CA VAL A 38 19.91 7.08 7.76
C VAL A 38 20.59 5.97 6.97
N LEU A 39 19.96 5.53 5.88
CA LEU A 39 20.54 4.52 5.00
C LEU A 39 21.87 5.00 4.37
N SER A 40 21.94 6.26 3.95
CA SER A 40 23.15 6.84 3.39
C SER A 40 24.30 6.89 4.40
N ALA A 41 24.01 7.17 5.68
CA ALA A 41 25.03 7.18 6.73
C ALA A 41 25.59 5.76 6.94
N ASP A 42 24.72 4.75 7.08
CA ASP A 42 25.13 3.36 7.25
C ASP A 42 25.96 2.84 6.06
N ILE A 43 25.58 3.21 4.83
CA ILE A 43 26.34 2.88 3.63
C ILE A 43 27.70 3.59 3.62
N GLN A 44 27.76 4.88 3.98
CA GLN A 44 29.02 5.63 4.04
C GLN A 44 29.98 5.04 5.09
N ASP A 45 29.46 4.68 6.26
CA ASP A 45 30.24 4.05 7.33
C ASP A 45 30.79 2.69 6.90
N SER A 46 29.99 1.90 6.18
CA SER A 46 30.43 0.61 5.62
C SER A 46 31.42 0.76 4.48
N LEU A 47 31.28 1.77 3.63
CA LEU A 47 32.16 2.00 2.49
C LEU A 47 33.50 2.62 2.88
N GLY A 48 33.49 3.62 3.77
CA GLY A 48 34.66 4.24 4.39
C GLY A 48 35.90 4.38 3.51
N ASN A 49 37.09 4.20 4.11
CA ASN A 49 38.38 4.17 3.39
C ASN A 49 38.67 2.80 2.73
N SER A 50 37.63 2.01 2.42
CA SER A 50 37.82 0.66 1.91
C SER A 50 38.07 0.64 0.40
N LEU A 51 38.79 -0.38 -0.06
CA LEU A 51 38.89 -0.71 -1.49
C LEU A 51 37.52 -1.04 -2.11
N ALA A 52 36.48 -1.32 -1.30
CA ALA A 52 35.13 -1.58 -1.79
C ALA A 52 34.50 -0.34 -2.42
N ALA A 53 34.78 0.86 -1.90
CA ALA A 53 34.31 2.10 -2.51
C ALA A 53 34.86 2.30 -3.94
N GLU A 54 36.14 1.96 -4.16
CA GLU A 54 36.74 2.02 -5.50
C GLU A 54 36.21 0.93 -6.44
N ARG A 55 35.99 -0.28 -5.92
CA ARG A 55 35.39 -1.39 -6.69
C ARG A 55 33.95 -1.09 -7.10
N LEU A 56 33.14 -0.52 -6.20
CA LEU A 56 31.75 -0.14 -6.46
C LEU A 56 31.59 0.92 -7.55
N ARG A 57 32.63 1.75 -7.78
CA ARG A 57 32.65 2.68 -8.92
C ARG A 57 32.83 1.97 -10.27
N ASN A 58 33.48 0.80 -10.28
CA ASN A 58 33.78 0.04 -11.47
C ASN A 58 32.78 -1.10 -11.74
N GLY A 59 31.96 -1.47 -10.75
CA GLY A 59 30.94 -2.51 -10.85
C GLY A 59 30.39 -2.88 -9.47
N PHE A 60 29.31 -3.66 -9.41
CA PHE A 60 28.76 -4.10 -8.12
C PHE A 60 29.74 -5.03 -7.40
N ASP A 61 30.01 -4.80 -6.11
CA ASP A 61 30.89 -5.64 -5.28
C ASP A 61 30.04 -6.55 -4.36
N ASP A 62 29.89 -7.80 -4.78
CA ASP A 62 29.10 -8.81 -4.06
C ASP A 62 29.68 -9.12 -2.66
N LEU A 63 31.00 -9.06 -2.50
CA LEU A 63 31.67 -9.37 -1.22
C LEU A 63 31.39 -8.29 -0.19
N TRP A 64 31.48 -7.02 -0.61
CA TRP A 64 31.08 -5.91 0.24
C TRP A 64 29.59 -6.02 0.61
N PHE A 65 28.72 -6.27 -0.35
CA PHE A 65 27.29 -6.35 -0.08
C PHE A 65 26.94 -7.49 0.88
N GLN A 66 27.56 -8.66 0.76
CA GLN A 66 27.38 -9.76 1.70
C GLN A 66 27.81 -9.36 3.12
N GLY A 67 28.95 -8.67 3.26
CA GLY A 67 29.40 -8.14 4.55
C GLY A 67 28.42 -7.10 5.13
N PHE A 68 28.04 -6.10 4.34
CA PHE A 68 27.08 -5.06 4.72
C PHE A 68 25.74 -5.67 5.15
N SER A 69 25.17 -6.56 4.34
CA SER A 69 23.87 -7.18 4.61
C SER A 69 23.88 -8.09 5.85
N GLY A 70 25.03 -8.71 6.17
CA GLY A 70 25.20 -9.51 7.38
C GLY A 70 25.21 -8.68 8.67
N GLU A 71 25.72 -7.46 8.61
CA GLU A 71 25.83 -6.55 9.76
C GLU A 71 24.67 -5.54 9.84
N ALA A 72 23.96 -5.32 8.72
CA ALA A 72 22.89 -4.34 8.62
C ALA A 72 21.78 -4.55 9.66
N GLN A 73 21.33 -3.44 10.26
CA GLN A 73 20.22 -3.41 11.20
C GLN A 73 19.17 -2.39 10.77
N GLY A 74 17.95 -2.51 11.32
CA GLY A 74 16.88 -1.55 11.07
C GLY A 74 16.55 -1.34 9.59
N ILE A 75 16.65 -0.09 9.13
CA ILE A 75 16.35 0.33 7.75
C ILE A 75 17.34 -0.28 6.76
N SER A 76 18.62 -0.43 7.15
CA SER A 76 19.67 -0.93 6.26
C SER A 76 19.48 -2.39 5.84
N LYS A 77 18.69 -3.18 6.60
CA LYS A 77 18.28 -4.53 6.16
C LYS A 77 17.37 -4.53 4.92
N THR A 78 16.74 -3.41 4.60
CA THR A 78 15.91 -3.28 3.39
C THR A 78 16.72 -2.91 2.16
N PHE A 79 18.00 -2.59 2.32
CA PHE A 79 18.88 -2.36 1.20
C PHE A 79 19.29 -3.70 0.59
N HIS A 80 18.87 -3.93 -0.64
CA HIS A 80 19.25 -5.09 -1.43
C HIS A 80 19.50 -4.67 -2.89
N PRO A 81 20.38 -5.35 -3.61
CA PRO A 81 20.49 -5.17 -5.05
C PRO A 81 19.20 -5.68 -5.69
N ALA A 82 18.55 -4.81 -6.46
CA ALA A 82 17.48 -5.21 -7.37
C ALA A 82 18.08 -5.40 -8.76
N VAL A 83 17.85 -6.56 -9.38
CA VAL A 83 18.46 -6.92 -10.68
C VAL A 83 17.99 -6.01 -11.82
N THR A 84 16.86 -5.30 -11.66
CA THR A 84 16.37 -4.28 -12.60
C THR A 84 15.55 -3.21 -11.87
N GLY A 85 15.48 -1.98 -12.41
CA GLY A 85 14.83 -0.83 -11.77
C GLY A 85 13.42 -1.09 -11.21
N ILE A 86 12.50 -1.67 -12.00
CA ILE A 86 11.13 -2.01 -11.54
C ILE A 86 11.12 -3.27 -10.66
N GLY A 87 12.16 -4.11 -10.72
CA GLY A 87 12.33 -5.30 -9.89
C GLY A 87 12.22 -5.01 -8.39
N ALA A 88 12.78 -3.89 -7.93
CA ALA A 88 12.67 -3.46 -6.52
C ALA A 88 11.21 -3.28 -6.06
N ILE A 89 10.33 -2.79 -6.94
CA ILE A 89 8.90 -2.61 -6.65
C ILE A 89 8.21 -3.97 -6.58
N PHE A 90 8.55 -4.89 -7.49
CA PHE A 90 7.98 -6.23 -7.51
C PHE A 90 8.46 -7.09 -6.34
N GLU A 91 9.68 -6.91 -5.86
CA GLU A 91 10.22 -7.64 -4.71
C GLU A 91 9.48 -7.32 -3.40
N GLY A 92 9.10 -6.06 -3.18
CA GLY A 92 8.25 -5.68 -2.05
C GLY A 92 6.86 -6.33 -2.12
N LEU A 93 6.29 -6.39 -3.32
CA LEU A 93 5.01 -7.06 -3.55
C LEU A 93 5.13 -8.58 -3.39
N ASP A 94 6.22 -9.17 -3.87
CA ASP A 94 6.51 -10.59 -3.73
C ASP A 94 6.70 -10.97 -2.27
N ALA A 95 7.40 -10.17 -1.46
CA ALA A 95 7.54 -10.42 -0.03
C ALA A 95 6.19 -10.42 0.71
N ILE A 96 5.26 -9.53 0.32
CA ILE A 96 3.90 -9.49 0.87
C ILE A 96 3.11 -10.71 0.42
N VAL A 97 3.13 -11.04 -0.88
CA VAL A 97 2.37 -12.15 -1.45
C VAL A 97 2.87 -13.49 -0.93
N THR A 98 4.19 -13.71 -0.87
CA THR A 98 4.80 -14.94 -0.37
C THR A 98 4.74 -15.08 1.16
N GLY A 99 4.28 -14.04 1.87
CA GLY A 99 4.22 -14.03 3.32
C GLY A 99 5.59 -14.01 4.00
N ASN A 100 6.65 -13.65 3.27
CA ASN A 100 8.01 -13.58 3.80
C ASN A 100 8.25 -12.27 4.56
N PHE A 101 7.46 -12.05 5.61
CA PHE A 101 7.56 -10.86 6.48
C PHE A 101 8.81 -10.87 7.37
N GLY A 102 9.56 -11.99 7.41
CA GLY A 102 10.84 -12.08 8.12
C GLY A 102 11.86 -11.04 7.66
N ARG A 103 11.79 -10.63 6.39
CA ARG A 103 12.61 -9.55 5.80
C ARG A 103 12.21 -8.14 6.26
N LEU A 104 11.01 -7.97 6.82
CA LEU A 104 10.43 -6.68 7.20
C LEU A 104 10.48 -6.40 8.71
N GLN A 105 11.02 -7.31 9.52
CA GLN A 105 11.02 -7.19 10.98
C GLN A 105 11.74 -5.92 11.48
N GLY A 106 12.81 -5.49 10.79
CA GLY A 106 13.57 -4.28 11.13
C GLY A 106 12.87 -2.97 10.80
N THR A 107 11.87 -2.98 9.92
CA THR A 107 11.14 -1.77 9.47
C THR A 107 9.67 -1.76 9.84
N LEU A 108 9.19 -2.82 10.51
CA LEU A 108 7.77 -2.97 10.86
C LEU A 108 7.26 -1.79 11.70
N GLY A 109 8.03 -1.30 12.67
CA GLY A 109 7.64 -0.15 13.48
C GLY A 109 7.42 1.11 12.64
N ILE A 110 8.34 1.39 11.71
CA ILE A 110 8.25 2.53 10.79
C ILE A 110 7.04 2.35 9.85
N ALA A 111 6.84 1.14 9.32
CA ALA A 111 5.71 0.82 8.47
C ALA A 111 4.36 1.00 9.18
N LEU A 112 4.27 0.60 10.45
CA LEU A 112 3.06 0.78 11.27
C LEU A 112 2.78 2.25 11.56
N ILE A 113 3.80 3.03 11.91
CA ILE A 113 3.67 4.48 12.14
C ILE A 113 3.23 5.18 10.86
N TYR A 114 3.90 4.87 9.74
CA TYR A 114 3.55 5.43 8.44
C TYR A 114 2.13 5.02 8.00
N GLY A 115 1.74 3.76 8.22
CA GLY A 115 0.39 3.28 7.97
C GLY A 115 -0.67 4.00 8.81
N ALA A 116 -0.42 4.20 10.11
CA ALA A 116 -1.32 4.96 10.98
C ALA A 116 -1.44 6.43 10.53
N LEU A 117 -0.32 7.06 10.17
CA LEU A 117 -0.30 8.40 9.60
C LEU A 117 -1.13 8.45 8.31
N TRP A 118 -0.97 7.48 7.42
CA TRP A 118 -1.72 7.42 6.16
C TRP A 118 -3.23 7.24 6.38
N ILE A 119 -3.62 6.38 7.33
CA ILE A 119 -5.03 6.21 7.75
C ILE A 119 -5.60 7.54 8.25
N TYR A 120 -4.84 8.26 9.07
CA TYR A 120 -5.22 9.55 9.61
C TYR A 120 -5.38 10.61 8.51
N LEU A 121 -4.42 10.71 7.59
CA LEU A 121 -4.50 11.63 6.45
C LEU A 121 -5.68 11.28 5.53
N SER A 122 -5.92 9.99 5.26
CA SER A 122 -7.04 9.53 4.44
C SER A 122 -8.40 9.93 5.05
N ALA A 123 -8.56 9.77 6.38
CA ALA A 123 -9.74 10.22 7.10
C ALA A 123 -9.97 11.74 6.93
N GLY A 124 -8.91 12.55 7.07
CA GLY A 124 -8.98 14.00 6.90
C GLY A 124 -9.38 14.40 5.47
N PHE A 125 -8.77 13.78 4.46
CA PHE A 125 -9.08 14.07 3.06
C PHE A 125 -10.53 13.71 2.72
N ILE A 126 -11.00 12.51 3.07
CA ILE A 126 -12.38 12.10 2.72
C ILE A 126 -13.40 12.97 3.46
N GLY A 127 -13.18 13.28 4.74
CA GLY A 127 -14.02 14.21 5.50
C GLY A 127 -14.09 15.60 4.88
N MET A 128 -12.93 16.18 4.55
CA MET A 128 -12.83 17.48 3.90
C MET A 128 -13.49 17.50 2.51
N PHE A 129 -13.22 16.49 1.69
CA PHE A 129 -13.80 16.39 0.34
C PHE A 129 -15.30 16.20 0.38
N TYR A 130 -15.85 15.52 1.37
CA TYR A 130 -17.29 15.36 1.54
C TYR A 130 -17.96 16.67 1.96
N ASN A 131 -17.45 17.33 3.00
CA ASN A 131 -18.03 18.55 3.58
C ASN A 131 -17.80 19.81 2.74
N GLY A 132 -16.81 19.80 1.82
CA GLY A 132 -16.48 20.95 0.99
C GLY A 132 -15.74 22.07 1.75
N SER A 133 -15.21 21.76 2.92
CA SER A 133 -14.55 22.71 3.83
C SER A 133 -13.09 22.97 3.41
N PHE A 134 -12.90 23.66 2.28
CA PHE A 134 -11.58 24.04 1.79
C PHE A 134 -11.09 25.40 2.31
N ASP A 135 -12.02 26.18 2.88
CA ASP A 135 -11.78 27.54 3.36
C ASP A 135 -11.44 27.54 4.86
N GLY A 136 -10.32 28.17 5.25
CA GLY A 136 -9.93 28.31 6.65
C GLY A 136 -8.42 28.33 6.90
N ILE A 137 -8.04 28.53 8.18
CA ILE A 137 -6.66 28.40 8.65
C ILE A 137 -6.24 26.93 8.48
N PHE A 138 -5.10 26.72 7.82
CA PHE A 138 -4.57 25.40 7.52
C PHE A 138 -4.53 24.55 8.80
N GLY A 139 -5.13 23.36 8.72
CA GLY A 139 -5.02 22.33 9.75
C GLY A 139 -6.25 22.18 10.65
N GLN A 140 -6.94 23.23 11.09
CA GLN A 140 -7.98 23.04 12.12
C GLN A 140 -9.11 22.11 11.66
N HIS A 141 -9.71 22.37 10.50
CA HIS A 141 -10.78 21.51 9.96
C HIS A 141 -10.25 20.14 9.51
N PHE A 142 -9.08 20.11 8.87
CA PHE A 142 -8.49 18.86 8.39
C PHE A 142 -8.14 17.90 9.53
N PHE A 143 -7.45 18.39 10.57
CA PHE A 143 -7.07 17.59 11.73
C PHE A 143 -8.28 17.20 12.59
N ALA A 144 -9.31 18.04 12.67
CA ALA A 144 -10.56 17.71 13.35
C ALA A 144 -11.29 16.56 12.64
N GLU A 145 -11.45 16.62 11.31
CA GLU A 145 -12.08 15.55 10.53
C GLU A 145 -11.24 14.27 10.53
N ALA A 146 -9.91 14.40 10.40
CA ALA A 146 -8.99 13.28 10.50
C ALA A 146 -9.12 12.58 11.86
N GLY A 147 -9.10 13.33 12.97
CA GLY A 147 -9.28 12.78 14.32
C GLY A 147 -10.65 12.14 14.54
N ARG A 148 -11.72 12.75 14.00
CA ARG A 148 -13.10 12.23 14.12
C ARG A 148 -13.25 10.84 13.53
N TYR A 149 -12.69 10.60 12.34
CA TYR A 149 -12.85 9.34 11.61
C TYR A 149 -11.68 8.37 11.77
N PHE A 150 -10.53 8.80 12.31
CA PHE A 150 -9.31 8.00 12.45
C PHE A 150 -9.56 6.60 13.01
N MET A 151 -10.18 6.50 14.18
CA MET A 151 -10.43 5.20 14.82
C MET A 151 -11.35 4.30 13.99
N ARG A 152 -12.27 4.89 13.24
CA ARG A 152 -13.20 4.13 12.39
C ARG A 152 -12.47 3.57 11.17
N PHE A 153 -11.58 4.36 10.58
CA PHE A 153 -10.74 3.92 9.47
C PHE A 153 -9.68 2.91 9.93
N LEU A 154 -9.16 3.04 11.15
CA LEU A 154 -8.25 2.06 11.76
C LEU A 154 -8.95 0.70 11.91
N MET A 155 -10.19 0.68 12.42
CA MET A 155 -10.98 -0.55 12.50
C MET A 155 -11.28 -1.14 11.12
N LEU A 156 -11.67 -0.32 10.13
CA LEU A 156 -11.85 -0.79 8.76
C LEU A 156 -10.56 -1.39 8.19
N THR A 157 -9.42 -0.74 8.43
CA THR A 157 -8.12 -1.26 7.99
C THR A 157 -7.80 -2.59 8.67
N GLY A 158 -8.11 -2.74 9.96
CA GLY A 158 -7.97 -4.02 10.67
C GLY A 158 -8.79 -5.16 10.03
N ILE A 159 -10.02 -4.87 9.59
CA ILE A 159 -10.84 -5.86 8.88
C ILE A 159 -10.23 -6.18 7.49
N ALA A 160 -9.75 -5.17 6.76
CA ALA A 160 -9.08 -5.39 5.47
C ALA A 160 -7.81 -6.25 5.63
N VAL A 161 -6.99 -5.97 6.64
CA VAL A 161 -5.78 -6.75 6.97
C VAL A 161 -6.14 -8.20 7.31
N LEU A 162 -7.22 -8.43 8.09
CA LEU A 162 -7.70 -9.79 8.37
C LEU A 162 -8.08 -10.54 7.10
N LEU A 163 -8.74 -9.87 6.15
CA LEU A 163 -9.11 -10.48 4.87
C LEU A 163 -7.88 -10.76 3.99
N TYR A 164 -6.89 -9.86 3.97
CA TYR A 164 -5.62 -10.13 3.29
C TYR A 164 -4.88 -11.30 3.92
N TRP A 165 -4.87 -11.38 5.25
CA TRP A 165 -4.30 -12.52 5.96
C TRP A 165 -5.00 -13.83 5.60
N LEU A 166 -6.32 -13.84 5.44
CA LEU A 166 -7.05 -15.03 5.00
C LEU A 166 -6.72 -15.42 3.55
N ILE A 167 -6.62 -14.45 2.64
CA ILE A 167 -6.25 -14.72 1.24
C ILE A 167 -4.81 -15.24 1.13
N LEU A 168 -3.86 -14.54 1.75
CA LEU A 168 -2.44 -14.88 1.62
C LEU A 168 -2.03 -16.05 2.51
N GLY A 169 -2.65 -16.19 3.68
CA GLY A 169 -2.33 -17.23 4.65
C GLY A 169 -3.10 -18.54 4.44
N ALA A 170 -4.31 -18.51 3.89
CA ALA A 170 -5.12 -19.72 3.69
C ALA A 170 -5.32 -20.06 2.21
N LEU A 171 -5.72 -19.10 1.37
CA LEU A 171 -6.02 -19.38 -0.04
C LEU A 171 -4.75 -19.60 -0.88
N LEU A 172 -3.72 -18.77 -0.71
CA LEU A 172 -2.50 -18.89 -1.50
C LEU A 172 -1.78 -20.25 -1.33
N PRO A 173 -1.60 -20.81 -0.12
CA PRO A 173 -1.03 -22.16 0.03
C PRO A 173 -1.84 -23.23 -0.71
N VAL A 174 -3.17 -23.18 -0.62
CA VAL A 174 -4.05 -24.12 -1.33
C VAL A 174 -3.85 -24.03 -2.85
N LEU A 175 -3.70 -22.82 -3.40
CA LEU A 175 -3.41 -22.64 -4.81
C LEU A 175 -1.99 -23.09 -5.19
N ASN A 176 -1.01 -22.91 -4.29
CA ASN A 176 0.35 -23.41 -4.50
C ASN A 176 0.36 -24.94 -4.60
N ASP A 177 -0.30 -25.62 -3.67
CA ASP A 177 -0.42 -27.08 -3.66
C ASP A 177 -1.17 -27.59 -4.90
N PHE A 178 -2.23 -26.88 -5.31
CA PHE A 178 -2.96 -27.21 -6.53
C PHE A 178 -2.09 -27.15 -7.79
N VAL A 179 -1.32 -26.07 -7.96
CA VAL A 179 -0.41 -25.91 -9.10
C VAL A 179 0.72 -26.94 -9.03
N ALA A 180 1.31 -27.17 -7.85
CA ALA A 180 2.38 -28.15 -7.67
C ALA A 180 1.93 -29.59 -7.99
N ASN A 181 0.74 -29.99 -7.51
CA ASN A 181 0.18 -31.32 -7.78
C ASN A 181 -0.16 -31.52 -9.26
N ARG A 182 -0.63 -30.48 -9.95
CA ARG A 182 -0.98 -30.54 -11.37
C ARG A 182 0.22 -30.73 -12.28
N HIS A 183 1.39 -30.20 -11.89
CA HIS A 183 2.61 -30.20 -12.71
C HIS A 183 3.68 -31.18 -12.24
N ARG A 184 3.38 -32.04 -11.27
CA ARG A 184 4.34 -32.97 -10.66
C ARG A 184 5.09 -33.85 -11.69
N ASP A 185 4.39 -34.24 -12.76
CA ASP A 185 4.91 -35.13 -13.80
C ASP A 185 5.14 -34.41 -15.15
N THR A 186 5.07 -33.07 -15.17
CA THR A 186 5.15 -32.28 -16.41
C THR A 186 6.52 -31.66 -16.59
N ILE A 187 7.20 -31.99 -17.70
CA ILE A 187 8.53 -31.44 -18.06
C ILE A 187 8.40 -30.09 -18.83
N LEU A 188 7.18 -29.72 -19.24
CA LEU A 188 6.93 -28.51 -20.04
C LEU A 188 6.89 -27.23 -19.18
N GLU A 189 7.97 -26.45 -19.23
CA GLU A 189 8.08 -25.14 -18.57
C GLU A 189 6.94 -24.13 -18.90
N PRO A 190 6.43 -24.02 -20.15
CA PRO A 190 5.40 -23.02 -20.48
C PRO A 190 4.06 -23.24 -19.76
N LEU A 191 3.72 -24.49 -19.43
CA LEU A 191 2.48 -24.82 -18.73
C LEU A 191 2.55 -24.41 -17.25
N VAL A 192 3.70 -24.64 -16.61
CA VAL A 192 3.97 -24.21 -15.23
C VAL A 192 3.93 -22.69 -15.13
N PHE A 193 4.54 -22.00 -16.10
CA PHE A 193 4.51 -20.54 -16.17
C PHE A 193 3.08 -20.00 -16.29
N ARG A 194 2.28 -20.52 -17.23
CA ARG A 194 0.88 -20.08 -17.42
C ARG A 194 0.06 -20.23 -16.14
N ASP A 195 0.12 -21.40 -15.50
CA ASP A 195 -0.70 -21.66 -14.32
C ASP A 195 -0.22 -20.83 -13.11
N THR A 196 1.08 -20.49 -13.05
CA THR A 196 1.63 -19.53 -12.07
C THR A 196 1.10 -18.12 -12.31
N VAL A 197 1.05 -17.66 -13.57
CA VAL A 197 0.47 -16.35 -13.92
C VAL A 197 -1.02 -16.30 -13.56
N ILE A 198 -1.78 -17.36 -13.86
CA ILE A 198 -3.21 -17.44 -13.51
C ILE A 198 -3.40 -17.37 -12.00
N LYS A 199 -2.63 -18.15 -11.23
CA LYS A 199 -2.67 -18.15 -9.75
C LYS A 199 -2.47 -16.73 -9.20
N TYR A 200 -1.39 -16.06 -9.58
CA TYR A 200 -1.13 -14.71 -9.08
C TYR A 200 -2.16 -13.69 -9.57
N SER A 201 -2.66 -13.82 -10.80
CA SER A 201 -3.73 -12.96 -11.33
C SER A 201 -5.00 -13.07 -10.50
N VAL A 202 -5.39 -14.28 -10.08
CA VAL A 202 -6.57 -14.51 -9.22
C VAL A 202 -6.38 -13.83 -7.85
N ILE A 203 -5.22 -14.02 -7.22
CA ILE A 203 -4.90 -13.38 -5.93
C ILE A 203 -4.96 -11.86 -6.04
N TRP A 204 -4.32 -11.28 -7.06
CA TRP A 204 -4.33 -9.84 -7.30
C TRP A 204 -5.74 -9.30 -7.54
N LEU A 205 -6.57 -10.02 -8.31
CA LEU A 205 -7.95 -9.64 -8.55
C LEU A 205 -8.76 -9.60 -7.24
N LEU A 206 -8.56 -10.57 -6.35
CA LEU A 206 -9.21 -10.58 -5.03
C LEU A 206 -8.75 -9.41 -4.15
N ILE A 207 -7.44 -9.13 -4.11
CA ILE A 207 -6.88 -7.99 -3.38
C ILE A 207 -7.45 -6.67 -3.90
N LEU A 208 -7.52 -6.50 -5.22
CA LEU A 208 -8.11 -5.32 -5.87
C LEU A 208 -9.60 -5.18 -5.53
N LEU A 209 -10.36 -6.28 -5.54
CA LEU A 209 -11.78 -6.28 -5.17
C LEU A 209 -11.95 -5.83 -3.72
N ILE A 210 -11.14 -6.35 -2.79
CA ILE A 210 -11.17 -5.91 -1.39
C ILE A 210 -10.82 -4.43 -1.28
N ASN A 211 -9.72 -3.98 -1.90
CA ASN A 211 -9.35 -2.56 -1.91
C ASN A 211 -10.53 -1.68 -2.33
N HIS A 212 -11.18 -2.05 -3.42
CA HIS A 212 -12.33 -1.32 -3.95
C HIS A 212 -13.50 -1.29 -2.95
N VAL A 213 -13.87 -2.43 -2.36
CA VAL A 213 -14.93 -2.49 -1.33
C VAL A 213 -14.60 -1.60 -0.15
N PHE A 214 -13.35 -1.62 0.33
CA PHE A 214 -12.94 -0.83 1.49
C PHE A 214 -12.82 0.66 1.20
N ASP A 215 -12.49 1.05 -0.03
CA ASP A 215 -12.51 2.45 -0.44
C ASP A 215 -13.95 3.01 -0.46
N TYR A 216 -14.92 2.25 -0.97
CA TYR A 216 -16.34 2.61 -0.84
C TYR A 216 -16.81 2.59 0.62
N ALA A 217 -16.33 1.64 1.43
CA ALA A 217 -16.66 1.60 2.85
C ALA A 217 -16.20 2.85 3.60
N LYS A 218 -15.00 3.36 3.32
CA LYS A 218 -14.49 4.62 3.89
C LYS A 218 -15.40 5.80 3.52
N ILE A 219 -15.83 5.89 2.26
CA ILE A 219 -16.76 6.93 1.80
C ILE A 219 -18.09 6.83 2.55
N LEU A 220 -18.64 5.61 2.69
CA LEU A 220 -19.91 5.40 3.42
C LEU A 220 -19.82 5.77 4.90
N VAL A 221 -18.69 5.48 5.56
CA VAL A 221 -18.45 5.87 6.96
C VAL A 221 -18.57 7.39 7.14
N VAL A 222 -17.98 8.16 6.23
CA VAL A 222 -18.03 9.62 6.28
C VAL A 222 -19.41 10.13 5.89
N ALA A 223 -19.97 9.63 4.78
CA ALA A 223 -21.25 10.12 4.24
C ALA A 223 -22.44 9.91 5.18
N HIS A 224 -22.47 8.78 5.90
CA HIS A 224 -23.55 8.44 6.83
C HIS A 224 -23.18 8.60 8.30
N ASP A 225 -22.02 9.19 8.60
CA ASP A 225 -21.44 9.31 9.95
C ASP A 225 -21.60 8.04 10.80
N VAL A 226 -21.21 6.89 10.23
CA VAL A 226 -21.48 5.58 10.82
C VAL A 226 -20.81 5.45 12.20
N ARG A 227 -21.56 5.01 13.21
CA ARG A 227 -21.07 4.82 14.57
C ARG A 227 -20.04 3.69 14.64
N LYS A 228 -19.10 3.79 15.58
CA LYS A 228 -18.02 2.80 15.78
C LYS A 228 -18.51 1.34 15.88
N LYS A 229 -19.62 1.11 16.59
CA LYS A 229 -20.21 -0.24 16.79
C LYS A 229 -20.75 -0.89 15.51
N ASP A 230 -21.09 -0.08 14.51
CA ASP A 230 -21.74 -0.53 13.28
C ASP A 230 -20.74 -0.71 12.12
N ILE A 231 -19.43 -0.49 12.36
CA ILE A 231 -18.37 -0.49 11.33
C ILE A 231 -18.24 -1.83 10.60
N TRP A 232 -18.36 -2.95 11.31
CA TRP A 232 -18.18 -4.28 10.73
C TRP A 232 -19.19 -4.60 9.62
N ARG A 233 -20.34 -3.91 9.58
CA ARG A 233 -21.37 -4.06 8.54
C ARG A 233 -21.09 -3.20 7.31
N VAL A 234 -20.25 -2.18 7.43
CA VAL A 234 -20.02 -1.20 6.34
C VAL A 234 -19.44 -1.84 5.08
N PRO A 235 -18.48 -2.78 5.14
CA PRO A 235 -18.02 -3.49 3.95
C PRO A 235 -19.15 -4.24 3.23
N LEU A 236 -20.09 -4.84 3.96
CA LEU A 236 -21.24 -5.53 3.36
C LEU A 236 -22.18 -4.55 2.66
N TYR A 237 -22.42 -3.38 3.26
CA TYR A 237 -23.19 -2.32 2.61
C TYR A 237 -22.48 -1.77 1.37
N ALA A 238 -21.14 -1.68 1.39
CA ALA A 238 -20.35 -1.28 0.23
C ALA A 238 -20.49 -2.31 -0.91
N VAL A 239 -20.39 -3.61 -0.62
CA VAL A 239 -20.64 -4.69 -1.60
C VAL A 239 -22.06 -4.59 -2.18
N TYR A 240 -23.07 -4.45 -1.31
CA TYR A 240 -24.46 -4.31 -1.77
C TYR A 240 -24.65 -3.10 -2.69
N PHE A 241 -24.07 -1.96 -2.31
CA PHE A 241 -24.10 -0.74 -3.13
C PHE A 241 -23.41 -0.94 -4.49
N MET A 242 -22.25 -1.62 -4.50
CA MET A 242 -21.50 -1.93 -5.71
C MET A 242 -22.28 -2.82 -6.68
N VAL A 243 -22.89 -3.89 -6.18
CA VAL A 243 -23.69 -4.82 -6.99
C VAL A 243 -24.94 -4.15 -7.54
N LYS A 244 -25.53 -3.20 -6.80
CA LYS A 244 -26.74 -2.48 -7.24
C LYS A 244 -26.44 -1.39 -8.29
N HIS A 245 -25.22 -0.86 -8.33
CA HIS A 245 -24.84 0.25 -9.22
C HIS A 245 -23.57 -0.02 -10.06
N PRO A 246 -23.45 -1.17 -10.76
CA PRO A 246 -22.20 -1.60 -11.36
C PRO A 246 -21.72 -0.64 -12.47
N ILE A 247 -22.62 -0.19 -13.34
CA ILE A 247 -22.27 0.66 -14.49
C ILE A 247 -21.74 2.03 -14.05
N ASN A 248 -22.39 2.66 -13.06
CA ASN A 248 -21.99 3.99 -12.58
C ASN A 248 -20.66 3.95 -11.82
N ILE A 249 -20.39 2.84 -11.13
CA ILE A 249 -19.15 2.63 -10.38
C ILE A 249 -17.99 2.33 -11.31
N PHE A 250 -18.17 1.42 -12.27
CA PHE A 250 -17.15 1.11 -13.28
C PHE A 250 -16.83 2.32 -14.16
N THR A 251 -17.83 3.09 -14.59
CA THR A 251 -17.60 4.29 -15.41
C THR A 251 -16.87 5.40 -14.67
N LEU A 252 -17.08 5.55 -13.36
CA LEU A 252 -16.37 6.54 -12.55
C LEU A 252 -14.94 6.08 -12.20
N PHE A 253 -14.67 4.78 -12.19
CA PHE A 253 -13.33 4.24 -11.96
C PHE A 253 -12.45 4.24 -13.23
N LEU A 254 -13.07 4.14 -14.41
CA LEU A 254 -12.36 4.12 -15.69
C LEU A 254 -12.04 5.54 -16.23
N MET A 255 -12.62 6.59 -15.64
CA MET A 255 -12.41 8.01 -15.97
C MET A 255 -11.40 8.67 -15.01
#